data_AF-A0A6B0BY53-F1
#
_entry.id   AF-A0A6B0BY53-F1
#
_cell.length_a   1.000
_cell.length_b   1.000
_cell.length_c   1.000
_cell.angle_alpha   90.00
_cell.angle_beta   90.00
_cell.angle_gamma   90.00
#
_symmetry.space_group_name_H-M   'P 1'
#
loop_
_entity.id
_entity.type
_entity.pdbx_description
1 polymer ?
#
loop_
_entity_poly.entity_id
_entity_poly.type
_entity_poly.pdbx_seq_one_letter_code
_entity_poly.pdbx_strand_id
1 'polypeptide(L)'
;KARNAEKKANAYTDNKVKESTDAQRRTLTRYGSQIIQNGKEIKLRTTKEEFNATNRTLSNILNEIVQNVTDGTTIRYDDNGVAQALNVGPRGIRLNADKIDINGNREINLLIQNMRDKVDKTDIVNSLNLSREGLDINVNRIGIKGGNNNRYVQIQNDSIELGGIVQRTWKGKRSTDDIFTRLKDGHLRFRNNTAGGSLYMSHFGISTYIDGEGEDGGSSGTIQWWDKTYSDSGMNGITINSYGGVVALTSDNNRVVLESYASSNIKSKQAPVYLYPNTDKVPGLNRFAFTLSNADNAYSSDGYIMFGSDENYDYGAGIRFSKERNKGLVQIVNGRYATGGDTTIEAGYGKFNMLKRRDGNRYIHIQSTDLLSVGSDDAGDRIASNSIYRRTYSAAANLHITSAGTIGRSTSARKYKLSIENQYNDRDEQLEHSKAILNLPIRTWFDKAESEILARELREDRKLSEDTYKLDRYVGLIAEEVENLGLKEFVTYDDKGEIEGIAYDRLWIHLIPVIKEQQLRIKKLEESKNAG
;
A
#
# COMPACT_ATOMS: atom_id res chain seq x y z
N LYS A 1 -72.99 145.24 102.74
CA LYS A 1 -73.56 143.99 103.28
C LYS A 1 -73.60 142.88 102.21
N ALA A 2 -72.64 141.96 102.29
CA ALA A 2 -72.74 140.52 102.01
C ALA A 2 -73.24 139.89 100.68
N ARG A 3 -73.70 140.61 99.62
CA ARG A 3 -74.19 139.93 98.38
C ARG A 3 -73.45 140.14 97.06
N ASN A 4 -72.35 140.91 97.03
CA ASN A 4 -71.60 141.16 95.76
C ASN A 4 -70.22 140.48 95.70
N ALA A 5 -69.84 139.74 96.75
CA ALA A 5 -68.64 138.90 96.76
C ALA A 5 -68.87 137.51 96.09
N GLU A 6 -70.13 137.07 95.95
CA GLU A 6 -70.48 135.74 95.42
C GLU A 6 -70.54 135.72 93.88
N LYS A 7 -70.94 136.81 93.22
CA LYS A 7 -70.98 136.89 91.75
C LYS A 7 -69.60 136.94 91.09
N LYS A 8 -68.56 137.40 91.81
CA LYS A 8 -67.17 137.37 91.33
C LYS A 8 -66.50 136.00 91.47
N ALA A 9 -67.09 135.05 92.21
CA ALA A 9 -66.56 133.70 92.35
C ALA A 9 -67.03 132.77 91.20
N ASN A 10 -68.30 132.87 90.77
CA ASN A 10 -68.84 131.92 89.79
C ASN A 10 -68.44 132.17 88.32
N ALA A 11 -68.06 133.38 87.92
CA ALA A 11 -67.66 133.65 86.53
C ALA A 11 -66.20 133.27 86.22
N TYR A 12 -65.34 133.12 87.23
CA TYR A 12 -63.94 132.70 87.05
C TYR A 12 -63.83 131.18 86.82
N THR A 13 -64.72 130.38 87.41
CA THR A 13 -64.76 128.92 87.28
C THR A 13 -65.25 128.45 85.91
N ASP A 14 -66.28 129.07 85.33
CA ASP A 14 -66.84 128.62 84.04
C ASP A 14 -65.89 128.86 82.84
N ASN A 15 -65.07 129.91 82.88
CA ASN A 15 -64.08 130.15 81.81
C ASN A 15 -62.88 129.17 81.86
N LYS A 16 -62.55 128.63 83.04
CA LYS A 16 -61.45 127.65 83.17
C LYS A 16 -61.84 126.24 82.71
N VAL A 17 -63.12 125.88 82.74
CA VAL A 17 -63.58 124.53 82.33
C VAL A 17 -63.69 124.40 80.80
N LYS A 18 -64.10 125.46 80.08
CA LYS A 18 -64.24 125.41 78.61
C LYS A 18 -62.91 125.34 77.85
N GLU A 19 -61.84 125.98 78.33
CA GLU A 19 -60.52 125.90 77.68
C GLU A 19 -59.86 124.51 77.82
N SER A 20 -60.24 123.72 78.84
CA SER A 20 -59.69 122.38 79.08
C SER A 20 -60.24 121.33 78.09
N THR A 21 -61.53 121.42 77.73
CA THR A 21 -62.20 120.36 76.95
C THR A 21 -61.86 120.40 75.45
N ASP A 22 -61.60 121.58 74.88
CA ASP A 22 -61.25 121.72 73.45
C ASP A 22 -59.78 121.37 73.14
N ALA A 23 -58.88 121.48 74.13
CA ALA A 23 -57.48 121.04 73.99
C ALA A 23 -57.36 119.51 73.95
N GLN A 24 -58.20 118.78 74.71
CA GLN A 24 -58.17 117.30 74.71
C GLN A 24 -58.66 116.69 73.38
N ARG A 25 -59.69 117.24 72.73
CA ARG A 25 -60.22 116.71 71.47
C ARG A 25 -59.23 116.83 70.30
N ARG A 26 -58.45 117.92 70.22
CA ARG A 26 -57.41 118.08 69.16
C ARG A 26 -56.23 117.12 69.34
N THR A 27 -55.93 116.74 70.57
CA THR A 27 -54.81 115.84 70.90
C THR A 27 -55.12 114.38 70.54
N LEU A 28 -56.36 113.93 70.79
CA LEU A 28 -56.81 112.56 70.46
C LEU A 28 -56.86 112.28 68.95
N THR A 29 -57.29 113.23 68.12
CA THR A 29 -57.30 113.06 66.65
C THR A 29 -55.88 112.97 66.06
N ARG A 30 -54.90 113.62 66.69
CA ARG A 30 -53.49 113.56 66.27
C ARG A 30 -52.84 112.21 66.59
N TYR A 31 -53.20 111.58 67.72
CA TYR A 31 -52.70 110.24 68.06
C TYR A 31 -53.30 109.13 67.20
N GLY A 32 -54.58 109.22 66.82
CA GLY A 32 -55.19 108.25 65.89
C GLY A 32 -54.54 108.22 64.50
N SER A 33 -54.10 109.38 64.00
CA SER A 33 -53.43 109.48 62.69
C SER A 33 -51.97 109.03 62.72
N GLN A 34 -51.22 109.27 63.82
CA GLN A 34 -49.85 108.77 63.98
C GLN A 34 -49.77 107.24 64.13
N ILE A 35 -50.75 106.61 64.79
CA ILE A 35 -50.74 105.15 64.99
C ILE A 35 -50.93 104.40 63.66
N ILE A 36 -51.79 104.89 62.76
CA ILE A 36 -52.01 104.26 61.44
C ILE A 36 -50.78 104.45 60.53
N GLN A 37 -50.11 105.61 60.58
CA GLN A 37 -48.88 105.85 59.82
C GLN A 37 -47.74 104.94 60.30
N ASN A 38 -47.53 104.81 61.62
CA ASN A 38 -46.50 103.93 62.17
C ASN A 38 -46.76 102.45 61.84
N GLY A 39 -48.02 102.00 61.86
CA GLY A 39 -48.38 100.63 61.49
C GLY A 39 -48.04 100.27 60.03
N LYS A 40 -48.18 101.22 59.10
CA LYS A 40 -47.76 101.02 57.69
C LYS A 40 -46.23 101.05 57.54
N GLU A 41 -45.53 101.93 58.25
CA GLU A 41 -44.08 102.05 58.16
C GLU A 41 -43.34 100.82 58.73
N ILE A 42 -43.86 100.24 59.83
CA ILE A 42 -43.30 99.03 60.45
C ILE A 42 -43.42 97.83 59.51
N LYS A 43 -44.59 97.58 58.92
CA LYS A 43 -44.79 96.43 58.01
C LYS A 43 -43.91 96.50 56.76
N LEU A 44 -43.72 97.70 56.20
CA LEU A 44 -42.82 97.95 55.05
C LEU A 44 -41.34 97.73 55.39
N ARG A 45 -40.89 98.15 56.58
CA ARG A 45 -39.51 97.91 57.04
C ARG A 45 -39.22 96.44 57.29
N THR A 46 -40.11 95.71 57.96
CA THR A 46 -39.95 94.25 58.20
C THR A 46 -39.87 93.48 56.88
N THR A 47 -40.72 93.77 55.90
CA THR A 47 -40.64 93.12 54.57
C THR A 47 -39.37 93.46 53.79
N LYS A 48 -38.82 94.67 53.96
CA LYS A 48 -37.57 95.07 53.29
C LYS A 48 -36.34 94.43 53.93
N GLU A 49 -36.32 94.27 55.25
CA GLU A 49 -35.25 93.56 55.97
C GLU A 49 -35.27 92.06 55.65
N GLU A 50 -36.43 91.41 55.64
CA GLU A 50 -36.56 90.01 55.22
C GLU A 50 -36.17 89.81 53.74
N PHE A 51 -36.58 90.73 52.86
CA PHE A 51 -36.20 90.69 51.44
C PHE A 51 -34.68 90.85 51.23
N ASN A 52 -34.06 91.80 51.95
CA ASN A 52 -32.62 92.03 51.86
C ASN A 52 -31.79 90.90 52.48
N ALA A 53 -32.25 90.28 53.58
CA ALA A 53 -31.63 89.09 54.15
C ALA A 53 -31.71 87.90 53.19
N THR A 54 -32.89 87.68 52.58
CA THR A 54 -33.09 86.62 51.58
C THR A 54 -32.18 86.82 50.36
N ASN A 55 -32.08 88.05 49.84
CA ASN A 55 -31.17 88.36 48.73
C ASN A 55 -29.70 88.14 49.08
N ARG A 56 -29.26 88.49 50.30
CA ARG A 56 -27.89 88.20 50.74
C ARG A 56 -27.60 86.70 50.82
N THR A 57 -28.54 85.91 51.35
CA THR A 57 -28.41 84.45 51.39
C THR A 57 -28.34 83.87 49.98
N LEU A 58 -29.20 84.34 49.06
CA LEU A 58 -29.18 83.89 47.66
C LEU A 58 -27.87 84.25 46.95
N SER A 59 -27.36 85.48 47.13
CA SER A 59 -26.08 85.91 46.56
C SER A 59 -24.89 85.14 47.14
N ASN A 60 -24.92 84.78 48.42
CA ASN A 60 -23.89 83.94 49.02
C ASN A 60 -23.90 82.52 48.46
N ILE A 61 -25.08 81.90 48.33
CA ILE A 61 -25.22 80.57 47.72
C ILE A 61 -24.77 80.58 46.25
N LEU A 62 -25.15 81.61 45.49
CA LEU A 62 -24.71 81.79 44.10
C LEU A 62 -23.19 81.96 43.98
N ASN A 63 -22.58 82.77 44.85
CA ASN A 63 -21.13 82.91 44.89
C ASN A 63 -20.45 81.60 45.30
N GLU A 64 -21.01 80.84 46.22
CA GLU A 64 -20.50 79.53 46.61
C GLU A 64 -20.54 78.55 45.43
N ILE A 65 -21.63 78.52 44.67
CA ILE A 65 -21.76 77.72 43.44
C ILE A 65 -20.73 78.17 42.39
N VAL A 66 -20.64 79.47 42.12
CA VAL A 66 -19.75 79.97 41.07
C VAL A 66 -18.28 79.82 41.44
N GLN A 67 -17.87 80.03 42.69
CA GLN A 67 -16.46 79.92 43.08
C GLN A 67 -16.01 78.49 43.36
N ASN A 68 -16.87 77.63 43.92
CA ASN A 68 -16.46 76.30 44.34
C ASN A 68 -16.83 75.20 43.34
N VAL A 69 -17.91 75.37 42.58
CA VAL A 69 -18.42 74.32 41.67
C VAL A 69 -18.01 74.57 40.22
N THR A 70 -17.86 75.83 39.81
CA THR A 70 -17.56 76.20 38.42
C THR A 70 -16.24 76.95 38.27
N ASP A 71 -15.49 76.67 37.21
CA ASP A 71 -14.41 77.56 36.74
C ASP A 71 -14.72 77.98 35.29
N GLY A 72 -14.62 79.28 35.00
CA GLY A 72 -14.95 79.88 33.70
C GLY A 72 -16.29 80.62 33.60
N THR A 73 -17.01 80.83 34.71
CA THR A 73 -18.24 81.66 34.74
C THR A 73 -18.04 82.95 35.54
N THR A 74 -18.69 84.04 35.13
CA THR A 74 -18.70 85.32 35.87
C THR A 74 -20.12 85.84 35.98
N ILE A 75 -20.50 86.34 37.16
CA ILE A 75 -21.79 87.00 37.39
C ILE A 75 -21.58 88.50 37.36
N ARG A 76 -22.46 89.20 36.63
CA ARG A 76 -22.52 90.67 36.64
C ARG A 76 -23.63 91.13 37.59
N TYR A 77 -23.28 91.95 38.57
CA TYR A 77 -24.20 92.54 39.54
C TYR A 77 -24.54 93.98 39.15
N ASP A 78 -25.75 94.44 39.47
CA ASP A 78 -26.09 95.87 39.43
C ASP A 78 -25.65 96.61 40.70
N ASP A 79 -25.83 97.93 40.70
CA ASP A 79 -25.41 98.83 41.79
C ASP A 79 -26.11 98.53 43.13
N ASN A 80 -27.17 97.72 43.13
CA ASN A 80 -27.90 97.29 44.32
C ASN A 80 -27.52 95.85 44.76
N GLY A 81 -26.54 95.22 44.08
CA GLY A 81 -26.05 93.88 44.41
C GLY A 81 -26.92 92.73 43.89
N VAL A 82 -27.83 93.00 42.94
CA VAL A 82 -28.69 91.97 42.32
C VAL A 82 -28.00 91.42 41.08
N ALA A 83 -27.92 90.09 40.97
CA ALA A 83 -27.32 89.41 39.81
C ALA A 83 -28.17 89.60 38.55
N GLN A 84 -27.58 90.11 37.46
CA GLN A 84 -28.31 90.41 36.21
C GLN A 84 -28.00 89.43 35.08
N ALA A 85 -26.80 88.86 35.02
CA ALA A 85 -26.42 87.90 33.98
C ALA A 85 -25.29 86.98 34.45
N LEU A 86 -25.36 85.71 34.02
CA LEU A 86 -24.29 84.72 34.13
C LEU A 86 -23.62 84.57 32.75
N ASN A 87 -22.36 84.99 32.64
CA ASN A 87 -21.59 84.83 31.42
C ASN A 87 -20.64 83.64 31.54
N VAL A 88 -20.68 82.76 30.53
CA VAL A 88 -19.76 81.63 30.38
C VAL A 88 -18.67 82.01 29.38
N GLY A 89 -17.41 81.86 29.76
CA GLY A 89 -16.29 82.17 28.89
C GLY A 89 -16.17 81.19 27.70
N PRO A 90 -15.34 81.51 26.69
CA PRO A 90 -15.18 80.70 25.47
C PRO A 90 -14.57 79.30 25.71
N ARG A 91 -14.06 79.02 26.91
CA ARG A 91 -13.57 77.70 27.34
C ARG A 91 -14.63 76.82 28.02
N GLY A 92 -15.87 77.30 28.12
CA GLY A 92 -16.99 76.58 28.73
C GLY A 92 -17.00 76.59 30.26
N ILE A 93 -17.79 75.70 30.86
CA ILE A 93 -17.92 75.52 32.31
C ILE A 93 -17.11 74.28 32.73
N ARG A 94 -16.14 74.44 33.62
CA ARG A 94 -15.52 73.30 34.33
C ARG A 94 -16.34 73.01 35.58
N LEU A 95 -16.90 71.80 35.69
CA LEU A 95 -17.64 71.34 36.86
C LEU A 95 -16.74 70.45 37.72
N ASN A 96 -16.48 70.83 38.97
CA ASN A 96 -15.77 69.97 39.93
C ASN A 96 -16.80 69.29 40.84
N ALA A 97 -17.12 68.02 40.57
CA ALA A 97 -18.06 67.24 41.36
C ALA A 97 -17.74 65.74 41.32
N ASP A 98 -17.98 65.03 42.42
CA ASP A 98 -17.78 63.56 42.52
C ASP A 98 -18.76 62.77 41.66
N LYS A 99 -19.95 63.33 41.39
CA LYS A 99 -20.98 62.74 40.53
C LYS A 99 -21.65 63.82 39.70
N ILE A 100 -21.72 63.61 38.39
CA ILE A 100 -22.45 64.45 37.45
C ILE A 100 -23.47 63.56 36.73
N ASP A 101 -24.76 63.86 36.90
CA ASP A 101 -25.86 63.20 36.17
C ASP A 101 -26.32 64.15 35.04
N ILE A 102 -26.17 63.73 33.79
CA ILE A 102 -26.50 64.54 32.61
C ILE A 102 -27.63 63.84 31.86
N ASN A 103 -28.85 64.34 32.01
CA ASN A 103 -30.02 63.81 31.32
C ASN A 103 -30.29 64.62 30.05
N GLY A 104 -29.71 64.19 28.92
CA GLY A 104 -29.78 64.89 27.63
C GLY A 104 -30.59 64.12 26.58
N ASN A 105 -31.49 64.81 25.87
CA ASN A 105 -32.34 64.26 24.78
C ASN A 105 -31.62 64.17 23.41
N ARG A 106 -30.45 64.80 23.24
CA ARG A 106 -29.68 64.80 21.97
C ARG A 106 -28.21 64.49 22.21
N GLU A 107 -27.58 63.88 21.19
CA GLU A 107 -26.20 63.36 21.19
C GLU A 107 -25.22 64.20 21.99
N ILE A 108 -24.66 63.60 23.04
CA ILE A 108 -23.55 64.15 23.81
C ILE A 108 -22.25 63.66 23.16
N ASN A 109 -21.53 64.55 22.46
CA ASN A 109 -20.19 64.27 21.97
C ASN A 109 -19.17 64.44 23.11
N LEU A 110 -18.89 63.34 23.82
CA LEU A 110 -17.87 63.30 24.85
C LEU A 110 -16.47 63.23 24.21
N LEU A 111 -15.71 64.32 24.22
CA LEU A 111 -14.29 64.30 23.90
C LEU A 111 -13.50 63.83 25.13
N ILE A 112 -13.28 62.52 25.23
CA ILE A 112 -12.46 61.94 26.31
C ILE A 112 -10.99 61.98 25.87
N GLN A 113 -10.20 62.89 26.45
CA GLN A 113 -8.79 63.06 26.08
C GLN A 113 -7.91 61.86 26.45
N ASN A 114 -8.29 61.06 27.45
CA ASN A 114 -7.59 59.83 27.83
C ASN A 114 -8.57 58.79 28.35
N MET A 115 -8.67 57.64 27.66
CA MET A 115 -9.49 56.50 28.09
C MET A 115 -8.82 55.64 29.18
N ARG A 116 -7.54 55.88 29.49
CA ARG A 116 -6.73 55.06 30.40
C ARG A 116 -7.33 54.95 31.82
N ASP A 117 -8.11 55.96 32.24
CA ASP A 117 -8.62 56.07 33.61
C ASP A 117 -10.09 55.62 33.76
N LYS A 118 -10.69 55.02 32.72
CA LYS A 118 -12.14 54.71 32.67
C LYS A 118 -12.54 53.24 32.63
N VAL A 119 -11.60 52.32 32.47
CA VAL A 119 -11.90 50.87 32.44
C VAL A 119 -11.16 50.25 33.61
N ASP A 120 -11.88 49.94 34.68
CA ASP A 120 -11.32 49.19 35.80
C ASP A 120 -11.34 47.67 35.52
N LYS A 121 -10.92 46.85 36.49
CA LYS A 121 -10.86 45.38 36.31
C LYS A 121 -12.23 44.71 36.13
N THR A 122 -13.33 45.44 36.33
CA THR A 122 -14.71 44.94 36.29
C THR A 122 -15.50 45.43 35.08
N ASP A 123 -15.00 46.44 34.37
CA ASP A 123 -15.64 46.99 33.18
C ASP A 123 -15.45 46.09 31.93
N ILE A 124 -16.51 45.95 31.12
CA ILE A 124 -16.49 45.15 29.88
C ILE A 124 -16.58 46.08 28.66
N VAL A 125 -15.60 46.00 27.78
CA VAL A 125 -15.66 46.62 26.44
C VAL A 125 -16.39 45.67 25.49
N ASN A 126 -17.68 45.93 25.23
CA ASN A 126 -18.51 45.06 24.37
C ASN A 126 -18.19 45.16 22.88
N SER A 127 -17.59 46.26 22.42
CA SER A 127 -17.18 46.44 21.03
C SER A 127 -16.04 47.44 20.90
N LEU A 128 -15.05 47.13 20.06
CA LEU A 128 -14.05 48.09 19.60
C LEU A 128 -14.40 48.47 18.15
N ASN A 129 -14.88 49.70 17.95
CA ASN A 129 -15.14 50.22 16.61
C ASN A 129 -13.83 50.77 16.04
N LEU A 130 -13.26 50.07 15.06
CA LEU A 130 -11.96 50.38 14.48
C LEU A 130 -12.13 51.25 13.25
N SER A 131 -11.17 52.13 13.00
CA SER A 131 -11.11 52.88 11.75
C SER A 131 -10.76 51.94 10.58
N ARG A 132 -10.77 52.44 9.33
CA ARG A 132 -10.51 51.61 8.13
C ARG A 132 -9.11 50.96 8.15
N GLU A 133 -8.21 51.51 8.94
CA GLU A 133 -6.83 51.08 9.14
C GLU A 133 -6.72 49.82 10.03
N GLY A 134 -7.78 49.43 10.75
CA GLY A 134 -7.82 48.20 11.56
C GLY A 134 -7.22 48.32 12.97
N LEU A 135 -7.00 47.16 13.62
CA LEU A 135 -6.40 47.04 14.96
C LEU A 135 -5.22 46.07 14.90
N ASP A 136 -4.06 46.53 15.34
CA ASP A 136 -2.91 45.68 15.63
C ASP A 136 -2.87 45.37 17.13
N ILE A 137 -2.87 44.09 17.48
CA ILE A 137 -2.86 43.60 18.86
C ILE A 137 -1.49 43.00 19.16
N ASN A 138 -0.72 43.62 20.06
CA ASN A 138 0.50 43.01 20.59
C ASN A 138 0.17 41.91 21.60
N VAL A 139 0.11 40.67 21.11
CA VAL A 139 -0.25 39.48 21.89
C VAL A 139 0.79 39.06 22.94
N ASN A 140 1.99 39.67 22.98
CA ASN A 140 2.94 39.49 24.09
C ASN A 140 2.43 40.15 25.39
N ARG A 141 1.62 41.21 25.28
CA ARG A 141 1.18 42.03 26.43
C ARG A 141 -0.25 41.75 26.89
N ILE A 142 -1.12 41.32 25.98
CA ILE A 142 -2.56 41.26 26.22
C ILE A 142 -3.10 39.82 26.16
N GLY A 143 -2.60 39.00 25.22
CA GLY A 143 -3.12 37.66 24.97
C GLY A 143 -4.59 37.66 24.50
N ILE A 144 -4.94 36.79 23.55
CA ILE A 144 -6.35 36.56 23.18
C ILE A 144 -6.73 35.20 23.74
N LYS A 145 -7.65 35.19 24.72
CA LYS A 145 -8.18 33.96 25.31
C LYS A 145 -9.69 33.92 25.13
N GLY A 146 -10.19 32.83 24.56
CA GLY A 146 -11.62 32.57 24.42
C GLY A 146 -11.96 31.19 24.94
N GLY A 147 -13.18 31.02 25.47
CA GLY A 147 -13.69 29.74 25.96
C GLY A 147 -13.41 29.47 27.45
N ASN A 148 -13.33 28.20 27.81
CA ASN A 148 -13.14 27.71 29.18
C ASN A 148 -12.08 26.60 29.24
N ASN A 149 -11.84 26.01 30.41
CA ASN A 149 -10.83 24.97 30.59
C ASN A 149 -11.05 23.72 29.71
N ASN A 150 -12.28 23.47 29.26
CA ASN A 150 -12.63 22.30 28.45
C ASN A 150 -12.69 22.58 26.95
N ARG A 151 -12.72 23.85 26.52
CA ARG A 151 -12.67 24.29 25.12
C ARG A 151 -12.15 25.72 25.07
N TYR A 152 -10.94 25.90 24.56
CA TYR A 152 -10.32 27.21 24.50
C TYR A 152 -9.57 27.47 23.21
N VAL A 153 -9.38 28.76 22.95
CA VAL A 153 -8.34 29.31 22.08
C VAL A 153 -7.47 30.23 22.92
N GLN A 154 -6.16 30.13 22.76
CA GLN A 154 -5.18 31.01 23.37
C GLN A 154 -4.17 31.45 22.32
N ILE A 155 -4.07 32.76 22.10
CA ILE A 155 -3.04 33.38 21.26
C ILE A 155 -2.20 34.24 22.18
N GLN A 156 -0.96 33.83 22.41
CA GLN A 156 -0.05 34.55 23.31
C GLN A 156 1.39 34.29 22.91
N ASN A 157 2.20 35.34 23.02
CA ASN A 157 3.61 35.32 22.64
C ASN A 157 3.81 34.85 21.19
N ASP A 158 4.50 33.73 21.02
CA ASP A 158 4.84 33.05 19.77
C ASP A 158 3.97 31.80 19.51
N SER A 159 2.87 31.64 20.24
CA SER A 159 2.03 30.44 20.20
C SER A 159 0.56 30.72 19.93
N ILE A 160 -0.04 29.83 19.14
CA ILE A 160 -1.49 29.69 19.01
C ILE A 160 -1.86 28.29 19.48
N GLU A 161 -2.67 28.22 20.51
CA GLU A 161 -3.10 26.98 21.15
C GLU A 161 -4.63 26.86 21.11
N LEU A 162 -5.10 25.67 20.75
CA LEU A 162 -6.49 25.28 20.84
C LEU A 162 -6.55 23.99 21.62
N GLY A 163 -7.31 23.98 22.72
CA GLY A 163 -7.43 22.78 23.54
C GLY A 163 -8.87 22.51 23.93
N GLY A 164 -9.19 21.24 24.15
CA GLY A 164 -10.46 20.87 24.74
C GLY A 164 -10.91 19.44 24.55
N ILE A 165 -11.98 19.13 25.27
CA ILE A 165 -12.66 17.84 25.26
C ILE A 165 -13.61 17.80 24.06
N VAL A 166 -13.29 16.95 23.08
CA VAL A 166 -14.03 16.80 21.84
C VAL A 166 -14.40 15.35 21.63
N GLN A 167 -15.64 15.13 21.20
CA GLN A 167 -16.10 13.81 20.80
C GLN A 167 -15.94 13.62 19.30
N ARG A 168 -15.29 12.53 18.88
CA ARG A 168 -14.99 12.24 17.47
C ARG A 168 -15.26 10.77 17.18
N THR A 169 -15.51 10.45 15.92
CA THR A 169 -15.65 9.07 15.43
C THR A 169 -14.55 8.78 14.44
N TRP A 170 -13.77 7.72 14.66
CA TRP A 170 -12.70 7.26 13.78
C TRP A 170 -12.85 5.77 13.50
N LYS A 171 -12.87 5.38 12.21
CA LYS A 171 -13.13 4.00 11.76
C LYS A 171 -14.34 3.36 12.48
N GLY A 172 -15.43 4.12 12.61
CA GLY A 172 -16.67 3.67 13.28
C GLY A 172 -16.64 3.68 14.81
N LYS A 173 -15.49 3.91 15.46
CA LYS A 173 -15.39 3.99 16.92
C LYS A 173 -15.50 5.43 17.40
N ARG A 174 -16.45 5.70 18.30
CA ARG A 174 -16.65 7.01 18.91
C ARG A 174 -15.85 7.13 20.22
N SER A 175 -15.11 8.20 20.40
CA SER A 175 -14.35 8.52 21.62
C SER A 175 -14.56 9.99 22.01
N THR A 176 -14.37 10.29 23.30
CA THR A 176 -14.36 11.65 23.85
C THR A 176 -12.99 11.87 24.45
N ASP A 177 -12.20 12.72 23.80
CA ASP A 177 -10.77 12.87 24.09
C ASP A 177 -10.43 14.33 24.39
N ASP A 178 -9.47 14.53 25.28
CA ASP A 178 -8.81 15.82 25.48
C ASP A 178 -7.78 16.03 24.37
N ILE A 179 -8.07 16.99 23.49
CA ILE A 179 -7.26 17.29 22.31
C ILE A 179 -6.57 18.62 22.51
N PHE A 180 -5.30 18.67 22.13
CA PHE A 180 -4.49 19.88 22.14
C PHE A 180 -3.87 20.10 20.76
N THR A 181 -4.03 21.29 20.21
CA THR A 181 -3.43 21.71 18.93
C THR A 181 -2.58 22.95 19.18
N ARG A 182 -1.37 22.98 18.64
CA ARG A 182 -0.47 24.11 18.81
C ARG A 182 0.29 24.43 17.54
N LEU A 183 0.31 25.72 17.17
CA LEU A 183 1.29 26.29 16.25
C LEU A 183 2.36 27.01 17.08
N LYS A 184 3.60 26.51 17.04
CA LYS A 184 4.75 27.10 17.72
C LYS A 184 6.05 26.53 17.14
N ASP A 185 7.17 27.25 17.26
CA ASP A 185 8.52 26.74 16.94
C ASP A 185 8.61 26.10 15.54
N GLY A 186 7.93 26.68 14.55
CA GLY A 186 7.93 26.20 13.16
C GLY A 186 7.17 24.90 12.91
N HIS A 187 6.39 24.39 13.87
CA HIS A 187 5.58 23.18 13.71
C HIS A 187 4.12 23.37 14.12
N LEU A 188 3.24 22.60 13.47
CA LEU A 188 1.85 22.40 13.90
C LEU A 188 1.75 21.02 14.57
N ARG A 189 1.33 20.99 15.83
CA ARG A 189 1.14 19.76 16.61
C ARG A 189 -0.34 19.47 16.80
N PHE A 190 -0.74 18.22 16.59
CA PHE A 190 -2.00 17.65 17.04
C PHE A 190 -1.73 16.59 18.10
N ARG A 191 -2.22 16.80 19.32
CA ARG A 191 -2.00 15.94 20.49
C ARG A 191 -3.34 15.42 21.01
N ASN A 192 -3.41 14.14 21.33
CA ASN A 192 -4.52 13.56 22.10
C ASN A 192 -4.03 13.23 23.51
N ASN A 193 -4.20 14.17 24.45
CA ASN A 193 -3.70 14.04 25.82
C ASN A 193 -4.20 12.76 26.50
N THR A 194 -5.46 12.39 26.25
CA THR A 194 -6.08 11.16 26.76
C THR A 194 -5.35 9.90 26.29
N ALA A 195 -4.98 9.83 25.00
CA ALA A 195 -4.37 8.64 24.39
C ALA A 195 -2.82 8.66 24.35
N GLY A 196 -2.16 9.73 24.81
CA GLY A 196 -0.69 9.79 24.81
C GLY A 196 -0.01 10.10 23.46
N GLY A 197 -0.72 10.08 22.34
CA GLY A 197 -0.15 10.31 21.00
C GLY A 197 -0.07 11.77 20.53
N SER A 198 0.92 12.08 19.69
CA SER A 198 1.08 13.35 18.96
C SER A 198 1.30 13.10 17.47
N LEU A 199 0.94 14.09 16.65
CA LEU A 199 1.34 14.22 15.26
C LEU A 199 1.89 15.63 15.06
N TYR A 200 3.09 15.73 14.51
CA TYR A 200 3.80 16.97 14.25
C TYR A 200 3.92 17.16 12.74
N MET A 201 3.61 18.37 12.27
CA MET A 201 3.85 18.80 10.91
C MET A 201 4.89 19.91 10.92
N SER A 202 5.99 19.73 10.19
CA SER A 202 7.12 20.68 10.12
C SER A 202 7.71 20.71 8.71
N HIS A 203 8.79 21.48 8.51
CA HIS A 203 9.51 21.51 7.23
C HIS A 203 10.08 20.13 6.82
N PHE A 204 10.38 19.27 7.80
CA PHE A 204 10.87 17.91 7.54
C PHE A 204 9.77 16.96 7.04
N GLY A 205 8.51 17.20 7.43
CA GLY A 205 7.38 16.37 7.05
C GLY A 205 6.35 16.19 8.16
N ILE A 206 5.76 15.00 8.21
CA ILE A 206 4.76 14.61 9.20
C ILE A 206 5.34 13.46 10.04
N SER A 207 5.39 13.61 11.36
CA SER A 207 5.91 12.58 12.25
C SER A 207 5.14 12.46 13.56
N THR A 208 5.21 11.30 14.21
CA THR A 208 4.67 11.10 15.56
C THR A 208 5.55 11.72 16.66
N TYR A 209 6.76 12.16 16.33
CA TYR A 209 7.70 12.89 17.19
C TYR A 209 8.08 14.24 16.57
N ILE A 210 8.65 15.16 17.36
CA ILE A 210 8.85 16.56 16.95
C ILE A 210 9.91 16.72 15.85
N ASP A 211 10.96 15.93 15.93
CA ASP A 211 12.16 15.93 15.08
C ASP A 211 12.24 14.70 14.16
N GLY A 212 11.20 13.86 14.16
CA GLY A 212 11.16 12.67 13.34
C GLY A 212 11.78 11.44 14.00
N GLU A 213 12.46 11.57 15.13
CA GLU A 213 13.07 10.47 15.89
C GLU A 213 12.54 10.46 17.33
N GLY A 214 12.41 9.27 17.93
CA GLY A 214 12.06 9.16 19.35
C GLY A 214 13.28 9.44 20.23
N GLU A 215 13.09 9.44 21.56
CA GLU A 215 14.21 9.21 22.48
C GLU A 215 14.90 7.90 22.02
N ASP A 216 16.22 7.94 21.79
CA ASP A 216 17.06 6.86 21.25
C ASP A 216 16.83 6.45 19.77
N GLY A 217 16.31 7.34 18.92
CA GLY A 217 16.31 7.15 17.46
C GLY A 217 15.26 6.16 16.95
N GLY A 218 14.29 5.78 17.81
CA GLY A 218 13.63 4.49 17.67
C GLY A 218 12.15 4.36 17.99
N SER A 219 11.30 5.35 17.70
CA SER A 219 9.85 5.12 17.88
C SER A 219 8.94 5.99 17.01
N SER A 220 9.35 6.38 15.80
CA SER A 220 8.53 7.26 14.96
C SER A 220 7.89 6.54 13.75
N GLY A 221 6.67 6.97 13.43
CA GLY A 221 6.16 6.88 12.06
C GLY A 221 6.35 8.24 11.41
N THR A 222 6.98 8.27 10.24
CA THR A 222 7.34 9.53 9.57
C THR A 222 7.04 9.46 8.07
N ILE A 223 6.40 10.51 7.55
CA ILE A 223 6.41 10.84 6.13
C ILE A 223 7.38 12.02 6.00
N GLN A 224 8.55 11.75 5.44
CA GLN A 224 9.64 12.72 5.32
C GLN A 224 9.69 13.27 3.90
N TRP A 225 9.75 14.59 3.78
CA TRP A 225 10.05 15.28 2.53
C TRP A 225 11.53 15.66 2.49
N TRP A 226 12.05 15.87 1.28
CA TRP A 226 13.44 16.22 1.04
C TRP A 226 14.45 15.13 1.40
N ASP A 227 14.00 13.89 1.61
CA ASP A 227 14.88 12.77 1.86
C ASP A 227 15.62 12.38 0.57
N LYS A 228 16.96 12.30 0.66
CA LYS A 228 17.85 11.97 -0.44
C LYS A 228 18.34 10.52 -0.39
N THR A 229 18.00 9.77 0.66
CA THR A 229 18.53 8.43 0.96
C THR A 229 18.40 7.46 -0.21
N TYR A 230 17.32 7.56 -0.99
CA TYR A 230 17.02 6.67 -2.12
C TYR A 230 17.11 7.36 -3.49
N SER A 231 17.73 8.54 -3.57
CA SER A 231 17.90 9.28 -4.83
C SER A 231 19.36 9.29 -5.25
N ASP A 232 19.73 8.44 -6.21
CA ASP A 232 21.11 8.36 -6.73
C ASP A 232 21.61 9.70 -7.30
N SER A 233 20.70 10.55 -7.79
CA SER A 233 21.00 11.90 -8.29
C SER A 233 21.16 12.96 -7.19
N GLY A 234 20.96 12.60 -5.91
CA GLY A 234 20.97 13.53 -4.77
C GLY A 234 19.77 14.49 -4.73
N MET A 235 18.72 14.22 -5.51
CA MET A 235 17.49 15.00 -5.53
C MET A 235 16.61 14.66 -4.32
N ASN A 236 15.74 15.62 -3.99
CA ASN A 236 14.81 15.52 -2.87
C ASN A 236 13.66 14.56 -3.20
N GLY A 237 13.46 13.55 -2.35
CA GLY A 237 12.38 12.57 -2.44
C GLY A 237 11.38 12.66 -1.29
N ILE A 238 10.47 11.70 -1.27
CA ILE A 238 9.53 11.45 -0.18
C ILE A 238 9.77 10.04 0.32
N THR A 239 9.97 9.89 1.63
CA THR A 239 10.14 8.59 2.28
C THR A 239 9.09 8.41 3.36
N ILE A 240 8.41 7.26 3.32
CA ILE A 240 7.51 6.84 4.39
C ILE A 240 8.24 5.76 5.18
N ASN A 241 8.42 6.01 6.48
CA ASN A 241 9.14 5.13 7.38
C ASN A 241 8.31 4.84 8.64
N SER A 242 8.50 3.64 9.18
CA SER A 242 8.06 3.28 10.53
C SER A 242 9.21 2.59 11.23
N TYR A 243 9.53 3.04 12.44
CA TYR A 243 10.44 2.36 13.34
C TYR A 243 9.63 1.51 14.33
N GLY A 244 9.95 0.21 14.42
CA GLY A 244 9.27 -0.75 15.30
C GLY A 244 7.86 -1.18 14.85
N GLY A 245 7.29 -0.52 13.84
CA GLY A 245 5.98 -0.82 13.24
C GLY A 245 6.04 -1.26 11.78
N VAL A 246 4.88 -1.26 11.12
CA VAL A 246 4.72 -1.66 9.70
C VAL A 246 4.14 -0.49 8.90
N VAL A 247 4.72 -0.25 7.72
CA VAL A 247 4.08 0.59 6.70
C VAL A 247 3.19 -0.30 5.84
N ALA A 248 1.88 -0.17 5.99
CA ALA A 248 0.89 -0.94 5.24
C ALA A 248 0.16 -0.07 4.20
N LEU A 249 0.11 -0.53 2.96
CA LEU A 249 -0.70 0.05 1.88
C LEU A 249 -1.87 -0.90 1.60
N THR A 250 -3.10 -0.48 1.90
CA THR A 250 -4.31 -1.30 1.77
C THR A 250 -5.39 -0.52 1.04
N SER A 251 -6.24 -1.23 0.30
CA SER A 251 -7.39 -0.67 -0.40
C SER A 251 -8.57 -1.63 -0.29
N ASP A 252 -9.65 -1.17 0.31
CA ASP A 252 -10.88 -1.95 0.41
C ASP A 252 -11.69 -1.82 -0.89
N ASN A 253 -12.23 -2.94 -1.38
CA ASN A 253 -13.07 -3.01 -2.58
C ASN A 253 -12.40 -2.53 -3.88
N ASN A 254 -11.07 -2.38 -3.91
CA ASN A 254 -10.34 -1.94 -5.10
C ASN A 254 -8.88 -2.49 -5.09
N ARG A 255 -7.95 -1.83 -5.78
CA ARG A 255 -6.55 -2.26 -5.95
C ARG A 255 -5.54 -1.19 -5.55
N VAL A 256 -4.37 -1.62 -5.11
CA VAL A 256 -3.17 -0.77 -4.99
C VAL A 256 -2.40 -0.85 -6.31
N VAL A 257 -2.00 0.29 -6.85
CA VAL A 257 -1.20 0.39 -8.09
C VAL A 257 0.17 0.98 -7.74
N LEU A 258 1.24 0.30 -8.16
CA LEU A 258 2.62 0.79 -8.07
C LEU A 258 3.14 0.94 -9.51
N GLU A 259 3.27 2.18 -9.97
CA GLU A 259 3.70 2.50 -11.33
C GLU A 259 4.82 3.55 -11.29
N SER A 260 5.85 3.35 -12.10
CA SER A 260 7.02 4.21 -12.16
C SER A 260 7.53 4.30 -13.60
N TYR A 261 7.95 5.49 -14.04
CA TYR A 261 8.52 5.66 -15.39
C TYR A 261 9.82 4.87 -15.61
N ALA A 262 10.68 4.78 -14.59
CA ALA A 262 11.96 4.06 -14.68
C ALA A 262 11.86 2.63 -14.10
N SER A 263 11.87 2.48 -12.78
CA SER A 263 11.79 1.16 -12.13
C SER A 263 11.07 1.21 -10.78
N SER A 264 10.31 0.15 -10.49
CA SER A 264 9.66 -0.06 -9.20
C SER A 264 10.48 -1.07 -8.39
N ASN A 265 11.14 -0.57 -7.34
CA ASN A 265 12.08 -1.36 -6.54
C ASN A 265 11.39 -1.88 -5.27
N ILE A 266 11.36 -3.20 -5.09
CA ILE A 266 10.92 -3.86 -3.84
C ILE A 266 12.14 -4.55 -3.23
N LYS A 267 12.58 -4.08 -2.06
CA LYS A 267 13.83 -4.51 -1.44
C LYS A 267 13.58 -4.94 0.01
N SER A 268 14.15 -6.08 0.38
CA SER A 268 14.26 -6.53 1.77
C SER A 268 15.75 -6.68 2.11
N LYS A 269 16.16 -6.15 3.27
CA LYS A 269 17.58 -6.09 3.66
C LYS A 269 18.10 -7.40 4.25
N GLN A 270 17.25 -8.17 4.91
CA GLN A 270 17.65 -9.33 5.72
C GLN A 270 16.81 -10.59 5.48
N ALA A 271 15.60 -10.44 4.95
CA ALA A 271 14.65 -11.54 4.78
C ALA A 271 14.20 -11.67 3.31
N PRO A 272 13.56 -12.78 2.91
CA PRO A 272 12.94 -12.89 1.59
C PRO A 272 11.90 -11.81 1.31
N VAL A 273 11.64 -11.56 0.03
CA VAL A 273 10.44 -10.81 -0.39
C VAL A 273 9.31 -11.81 -0.61
N TYR A 274 8.18 -11.59 0.06
CA TYR A 274 7.02 -12.49 0.00
C TYR A 274 5.88 -11.89 -0.80
N LEU A 275 5.24 -12.70 -1.66
CA LEU A 275 3.98 -12.38 -2.33
C LEU A 275 2.90 -13.38 -1.92
N TYR A 276 1.76 -12.89 -1.44
CA TYR A 276 0.68 -13.71 -0.89
C TYR A 276 -0.57 -13.69 -1.80
N PRO A 277 -0.75 -14.70 -2.66
CA PRO A 277 -1.96 -14.81 -3.47
C PRO A 277 -3.14 -15.38 -2.67
N ASN A 278 -4.31 -14.75 -2.81
CA ASN A 278 -5.62 -15.32 -2.46
C ASN A 278 -5.77 -15.84 -1.01
N THR A 279 -5.30 -15.06 -0.03
CA THR A 279 -5.23 -15.44 1.39
C THR A 279 -6.58 -15.75 2.04
N ASP A 280 -7.69 -15.21 1.51
CA ASP A 280 -9.01 -15.37 2.14
C ASP A 280 -9.78 -16.58 1.59
N LYS A 281 -9.55 -16.97 0.34
CA LYS A 281 -10.33 -18.05 -0.32
C LYS A 281 -9.63 -19.41 -0.27
N VAL A 282 -8.32 -19.44 -0.04
CA VAL A 282 -7.53 -20.67 -0.03
C VAL A 282 -6.90 -20.83 1.36
N PRO A 283 -7.16 -21.95 2.06
CA PRO A 283 -6.60 -22.17 3.39
C PRO A 283 -5.07 -22.35 3.35
N GLY A 284 -4.42 -22.02 4.46
CA GLY A 284 -2.98 -22.20 4.66
C GLY A 284 -2.11 -21.01 4.23
N LEU A 285 -0.82 -21.11 4.53
CA LEU A 285 0.18 -20.10 4.18
C LEU A 285 0.63 -20.31 2.72
N ASN A 286 -0.02 -19.61 1.80
CA ASN A 286 0.28 -19.68 0.38
C ASN A 286 1.10 -18.44 -0.02
N ARG A 287 2.42 -18.60 -0.22
CA ARG A 287 3.28 -17.48 -0.62
C ARG A 287 4.35 -17.87 -1.62
N PHE A 288 4.69 -16.93 -2.49
CA PHE A 288 5.94 -16.95 -3.22
C PHE A 288 7.03 -16.29 -2.37
N ALA A 289 8.18 -16.94 -2.26
CA ALA A 289 9.35 -16.39 -1.60
C ALA A 289 10.45 -16.14 -2.62
N PHE A 290 10.81 -14.87 -2.79
CA PHE A 290 11.96 -14.42 -3.57
C PHE A 290 13.14 -14.30 -2.61
N THR A 291 14.08 -15.22 -2.71
CA THR A 291 15.20 -15.35 -1.77
C THR A 291 16.51 -15.67 -2.47
N LEU A 292 17.60 -15.66 -1.72
CA LEU A 292 18.94 -15.98 -2.18
C LEU A 292 19.48 -17.20 -1.43
N SER A 293 20.37 -17.98 -2.04
CA SER A 293 21.15 -18.99 -1.29
C SER A 293 22.10 -18.31 -0.33
N ASN A 294 22.32 -18.95 0.82
CA ASN A 294 23.47 -18.67 1.65
C ASN A 294 24.75 -18.92 0.82
N ALA A 295 25.54 -17.88 0.63
CA ALA A 295 26.79 -17.96 -0.10
C ALA A 295 27.81 -17.05 0.55
N ASP A 296 29.06 -17.53 0.63
CA ASP A 296 30.16 -16.81 1.29
C ASP A 296 30.75 -15.67 0.43
N ASN A 297 30.25 -15.47 -0.80
CA ASN A 297 30.71 -14.42 -1.69
C ASN A 297 29.57 -13.78 -2.51
N ALA A 298 29.81 -12.53 -2.93
CA ALA A 298 28.82 -11.72 -3.63
C ALA A 298 28.46 -12.22 -5.05
N TYR A 299 29.20 -13.18 -5.61
CA TYR A 299 29.07 -13.63 -7.00
C TYR A 299 28.37 -14.98 -7.17
N SER A 300 28.22 -15.76 -6.09
CA SER A 300 27.64 -17.11 -6.12
C SER A 300 26.35 -17.26 -5.31
N SER A 301 25.73 -16.16 -4.87
CA SER A 301 24.41 -16.19 -4.21
C SER A 301 23.32 -16.38 -5.26
N ASP A 302 22.89 -17.61 -5.49
CA ASP A 302 21.85 -17.93 -6.45
C ASP A 302 20.49 -17.41 -6.00
N GLY A 303 19.66 -16.99 -6.95
CA GLY A 303 18.30 -16.52 -6.69
C GLY A 303 17.30 -17.67 -6.72
N TYR A 304 16.26 -17.59 -5.91
CA TYR A 304 15.21 -18.59 -5.82
C TYR A 304 13.84 -17.92 -5.89
N ILE A 305 12.93 -18.57 -6.60
CA ILE A 305 11.49 -18.35 -6.47
C ILE A 305 10.91 -19.66 -5.94
N MET A 306 10.53 -19.66 -4.67
CA MET A 306 9.92 -20.81 -4.00
C MET A 306 8.42 -20.58 -3.84
N PHE A 307 7.63 -21.64 -3.86
CA PHE A 307 6.20 -21.56 -3.55
C PHE A 307 5.80 -22.63 -2.53
N GLY A 308 4.96 -22.23 -1.56
CA GLY A 308 4.44 -23.11 -0.50
C GLY A 308 4.44 -22.47 0.87
N SER A 309 4.36 -23.31 1.90
CA SER A 309 4.35 -22.94 3.32
C SER A 309 5.65 -23.37 3.99
N ASP A 310 6.36 -22.42 4.60
CA ASP A 310 7.57 -22.64 5.41
C ASP A 310 7.32 -22.52 6.93
N GLU A 311 6.08 -22.25 7.34
CA GLU A 311 5.67 -22.39 8.74
C GLU A 311 5.41 -23.88 9.02
N ASN A 312 6.38 -24.54 9.67
CA ASN A 312 6.39 -25.96 10.07
C ASN A 312 6.56 -27.00 8.94
N TYR A 313 6.71 -26.57 7.69
CA TYR A 313 6.89 -27.46 6.53
C TYR A 313 7.98 -26.92 5.59
N ASP A 314 8.46 -27.76 4.67
CA ASP A 314 9.32 -27.29 3.57
C ASP A 314 8.43 -26.68 2.46
N TYR A 315 8.99 -25.80 1.63
CA TYR A 315 8.31 -25.35 0.40
C TYR A 315 7.92 -26.56 -0.48
N GLY A 316 7.00 -26.40 -1.44
CA GLY A 316 6.69 -27.51 -2.34
C GLY A 316 7.84 -27.77 -3.31
N ALA A 317 8.09 -26.78 -4.15
CA ALA A 317 9.20 -26.73 -5.09
C ALA A 317 9.52 -25.28 -5.44
N GLY A 318 10.61 -25.08 -6.17
CA GLY A 318 10.95 -23.77 -6.69
C GLY A 318 11.83 -23.83 -7.90
N ILE A 319 12.14 -22.64 -8.40
CA ILE A 319 13.07 -22.42 -9.50
C ILE A 319 14.28 -21.67 -8.96
N ARG A 320 15.46 -22.20 -9.24
CA ARG A 320 16.76 -21.61 -8.91
C ARG A 320 17.37 -20.98 -10.15
N PHE A 321 17.85 -19.77 -9.98
CA PHE A 321 18.58 -18.98 -10.97
C PHE A 321 20.03 -18.84 -10.51
N SER A 322 20.95 -19.44 -11.28
CA SER A 322 22.38 -19.31 -10.98
C SER A 322 22.85 -17.86 -11.17
N LYS A 323 23.47 -17.27 -10.15
CA LYS A 323 24.05 -15.91 -10.23
C LYS A 323 25.42 -15.89 -10.89
N GLU A 324 26.14 -17.02 -10.83
CA GLU A 324 27.47 -17.14 -11.43
C GLU A 324 27.51 -16.66 -12.90
N ARG A 325 28.47 -15.78 -13.19
CA ARG A 325 28.62 -15.16 -14.51
C ARG A 325 28.77 -16.22 -15.61
N ASN A 326 28.05 -16.03 -16.72
CA ASN A 326 28.09 -16.88 -17.92
C ASN A 326 27.58 -18.33 -17.73
N LYS A 327 26.99 -18.68 -16.58
CA LYS A 327 26.49 -20.05 -16.37
C LYS A 327 25.12 -20.29 -17.01
N GLY A 328 24.25 -19.28 -17.03
CA GLY A 328 22.93 -19.35 -17.70
C GLY A 328 22.05 -20.53 -17.25
N LEU A 329 22.20 -20.97 -15.99
CA LEU A 329 21.58 -22.19 -15.48
C LEU A 329 20.32 -21.89 -14.68
N VAL A 330 19.22 -22.53 -15.10
CA VAL A 330 17.95 -22.59 -14.36
C VAL A 330 17.70 -24.03 -13.96
N GLN A 331 17.33 -24.24 -12.70
CA GLN A 331 17.08 -25.57 -12.15
C GLN A 331 15.79 -25.61 -11.37
N ILE A 332 15.16 -26.77 -11.35
CA ILE A 332 14.08 -27.05 -10.40
C ILE A 332 14.71 -27.54 -9.11
N VAL A 333 14.23 -27.01 -8.00
CA VAL A 333 14.62 -27.40 -6.65
C VAL A 333 13.42 -27.93 -5.88
N ASN A 334 13.67 -28.85 -4.97
CA ASN A 334 12.65 -29.32 -4.04
C ASN A 334 12.44 -28.29 -2.91
N GLY A 335 11.53 -28.61 -1.98
CA GLY A 335 11.23 -27.78 -0.82
C GLY A 335 12.40 -27.36 0.06
N ARG A 336 13.50 -28.13 0.02
CA ARG A 336 14.73 -27.90 0.78
C ARG A 336 15.81 -27.22 -0.05
N TYR A 337 15.45 -26.57 -1.16
CA TYR A 337 16.37 -25.87 -2.05
C TYR A 337 17.38 -26.80 -2.76
N ALA A 338 17.23 -28.12 -2.63
CA ALA A 338 18.15 -29.08 -3.23
C ALA A 338 17.83 -29.24 -4.71
N THR A 339 18.85 -29.11 -5.54
CA THR A 339 18.76 -29.32 -6.98
C THR A 339 18.74 -30.80 -7.28
N GLY A 340 17.88 -31.21 -8.22
CA GLY A 340 17.72 -32.59 -8.71
C GLY A 340 17.60 -33.67 -7.64
N GLY A 341 16.94 -33.34 -6.52
CA GLY A 341 16.23 -34.33 -5.71
C GLY A 341 14.90 -34.72 -6.41
N ASP A 342 13.87 -35.06 -5.64
CA ASP A 342 12.55 -35.43 -6.16
C ASP A 342 11.82 -34.21 -6.74
N THR A 343 12.17 -33.84 -7.97
CA THR A 343 11.54 -32.75 -8.72
C THR A 343 11.08 -33.23 -10.09
N THR A 344 9.89 -32.77 -10.50
CA THR A 344 9.26 -33.15 -11.78
C THR A 344 8.90 -31.91 -12.57
N ILE A 345 9.10 -31.96 -13.90
CA ILE A 345 8.55 -31.00 -14.85
C ILE A 345 7.50 -31.74 -15.67
N GLU A 346 6.23 -31.43 -15.47
CA GLU A 346 5.13 -31.93 -16.28
C GLU A 346 4.78 -30.91 -17.37
N ALA A 347 4.86 -31.31 -18.64
CA ALA A 347 4.60 -30.46 -19.79
C ALA A 347 4.02 -31.28 -20.95
N GLY A 348 3.11 -30.69 -21.74
CA GLY A 348 2.52 -31.39 -22.90
C GLY A 348 3.53 -31.70 -24.00
N TYR A 349 4.22 -30.68 -24.53
CA TYR A 349 5.30 -30.85 -25.50
C TYR A 349 6.56 -30.13 -25.00
N GLY A 350 7.64 -30.88 -24.82
CA GLY A 350 8.96 -30.33 -24.52
C GLY A 350 9.80 -30.24 -25.80
N LYS A 351 10.29 -29.04 -26.12
CA LYS A 351 11.34 -28.85 -27.13
C LYS A 351 12.64 -28.56 -26.42
N PHE A 352 13.55 -29.52 -26.43
CA PHE A 352 14.86 -29.40 -25.81
C PHE A 352 15.94 -29.52 -26.87
N ASN A 353 16.92 -28.61 -26.86
CA ASN A 353 18.10 -28.75 -27.71
C ASN A 353 18.88 -30.02 -27.37
N MET A 354 18.90 -30.40 -26.08
CA MET A 354 19.57 -31.62 -25.61
C MET A 354 18.95 -32.12 -24.31
N LEU A 355 18.63 -33.42 -24.26
CA LEU A 355 18.29 -34.14 -23.03
C LEU A 355 19.54 -34.88 -22.54
N LYS A 356 20.11 -34.42 -21.42
CA LYS A 356 21.35 -34.99 -20.85
C LYS A 356 21.18 -35.42 -19.40
N ARG A 357 22.00 -36.37 -18.95
CA ARG A 357 22.07 -36.76 -17.54
C ARG A 357 22.70 -35.64 -16.74
N ARG A 358 22.41 -35.67 -15.46
CA ARG A 358 23.19 -34.97 -14.44
C ARG A 358 24.50 -35.72 -14.14
N ASP A 359 25.55 -34.99 -13.77
CA ASP A 359 26.81 -35.56 -13.32
C ASP A 359 26.60 -36.55 -12.16
N GLY A 360 27.31 -37.68 -12.16
CA GLY A 360 27.19 -38.73 -11.14
C GLY A 360 26.08 -39.78 -11.36
N ASN A 361 25.16 -39.58 -12.31
CA ASN A 361 24.10 -40.57 -12.62
C ASN A 361 24.55 -41.61 -13.65
N ARG A 362 24.12 -42.87 -13.51
CA ARG A 362 24.53 -43.99 -14.39
C ARG A 362 23.82 -44.01 -15.76
N TYR A 363 22.61 -43.47 -15.85
CA TYR A 363 21.81 -43.48 -17.07
C TYR A 363 21.06 -42.15 -17.26
N ILE A 364 20.87 -41.74 -18.52
CA ILE A 364 19.72 -40.92 -18.87
C ILE A 364 18.60 -41.92 -19.06
N HIS A 365 17.61 -41.92 -18.17
CA HIS A 365 16.36 -42.59 -18.44
C HIS A 365 15.61 -41.75 -19.46
N ILE A 366 16.07 -41.87 -20.71
CA ILE A 366 15.24 -41.58 -21.85
C ILE A 366 14.66 -42.95 -22.18
N GLN A 367 13.37 -43.04 -22.38
CA GLN A 367 12.88 -44.03 -23.33
C GLN A 367 13.34 -43.57 -24.77
N SER A 368 14.68 -43.48 -25.06
CA SER A 368 15.39 -42.78 -26.21
C SER A 368 15.62 -43.61 -27.47
N THR A 369 15.71 -42.94 -28.63
CA THR A 369 15.99 -43.47 -29.97
C THR A 369 17.39 -44.11 -30.29
N ASP A 370 18.54 -43.75 -29.70
CA ASP A 370 19.84 -44.41 -30.08
C ASP A 370 20.19 -45.68 -29.26
N LEU A 371 19.65 -45.74 -28.05
CA LEU A 371 19.65 -46.97 -27.25
C LEU A 371 18.59 -47.93 -27.79
N LEU A 372 17.40 -47.40 -28.08
CA LEU A 372 16.29 -48.11 -28.68
C LEU A 372 15.36 -47.09 -29.37
N SER A 373 15.50 -46.97 -30.69
CA SER A 373 14.54 -46.29 -31.56
C SER A 373 13.33 -47.16 -31.72
N VAL A 374 12.16 -46.58 -31.47
CA VAL A 374 10.87 -47.10 -31.89
C VAL A 374 10.17 -45.93 -32.55
N GLY A 375 9.93 -46.03 -33.85
CA GLY A 375 9.40 -44.93 -34.66
C GLY A 375 9.44 -45.27 -36.15
N SER A 376 9.22 -44.28 -37.01
CA SER A 376 9.10 -44.46 -38.46
C SER A 376 10.05 -43.56 -39.24
N ASP A 377 10.43 -43.98 -40.45
CA ASP A 377 10.98 -43.11 -41.49
C ASP A 377 10.01 -43.05 -42.69
N ASP A 378 10.44 -42.48 -43.83
CA ASP A 378 9.60 -42.37 -45.02
C ASP A 378 9.47 -43.71 -45.80
N ALA A 379 10.17 -44.76 -45.34
CA ALA A 379 10.11 -46.13 -45.86
C ALA A 379 9.27 -47.08 -44.97
N GLY A 380 9.08 -46.77 -43.69
CA GLY A 380 8.14 -47.47 -42.81
C GLY A 380 8.47 -47.43 -41.32
N ASP A 381 7.72 -48.21 -40.52
CA ASP A 381 7.95 -48.36 -39.08
C ASP A 381 9.17 -49.26 -38.79
N ARG A 382 9.99 -48.88 -37.80
CA ARG A 382 11.20 -49.62 -37.42
C ARG A 382 11.55 -49.59 -35.93
N ILE A 383 12.24 -50.64 -35.50
CA ILE A 383 12.97 -50.67 -34.23
C ILE A 383 14.46 -50.71 -34.53
N ALA A 384 15.16 -49.64 -34.20
CA ALA A 384 16.59 -49.52 -34.46
C ALA A 384 17.37 -49.39 -33.16
N SER A 385 18.49 -50.08 -33.07
CA SER A 385 19.42 -49.90 -31.96
C SER A 385 20.84 -50.12 -32.45
N ASN A 386 21.53 -49.01 -32.67
CA ASN A 386 22.96 -49.03 -32.94
C ASN A 386 23.75 -49.67 -31.78
N SER A 387 23.21 -49.58 -30.56
CA SER A 387 23.76 -50.20 -29.35
C SER A 387 23.73 -51.73 -29.40
N ILE A 388 22.66 -52.32 -29.95
CA ILE A 388 22.57 -53.76 -30.22
C ILE A 388 23.48 -54.16 -31.38
N TYR A 389 23.41 -53.44 -32.51
CA TYR A 389 24.10 -53.80 -33.76
C TYR A 389 25.62 -53.99 -33.61
N ARG A 390 26.30 -53.07 -32.91
CA ARG A 390 27.77 -53.11 -32.80
C ARG A 390 28.29 -54.17 -31.84
N ARG A 391 27.41 -54.76 -31.04
CA ARG A 391 27.81 -55.74 -30.07
C ARG A 391 27.94 -57.09 -30.78
N THR A 392 29.13 -57.31 -31.34
CA THR A 392 29.41 -58.48 -32.18
C THR A 392 29.84 -59.68 -31.35
N TYR A 393 29.48 -60.85 -31.86
CA TYR A 393 29.80 -62.14 -31.27
C TYR A 393 30.11 -63.12 -32.39
N SER A 394 31.02 -64.07 -32.17
CA SER A 394 31.28 -65.16 -33.13
C SER A 394 30.21 -66.25 -33.11
N ALA A 395 29.29 -66.19 -32.15
CA ALA A 395 28.13 -67.06 -32.08
C ALA A 395 27.14 -66.67 -33.20
N ALA A 396 26.47 -67.67 -33.76
CA ALA A 396 25.41 -67.45 -34.74
C ALA A 396 24.30 -66.55 -34.17
N ALA A 397 23.64 -65.81 -35.05
CA ALA A 397 22.45 -65.05 -34.72
C ALA A 397 21.45 -65.99 -34.01
N ASN A 398 21.01 -65.57 -32.82
CA ASN A 398 20.15 -66.39 -31.98
C ASN A 398 18.87 -65.65 -31.61
N LEU A 399 18.24 -65.07 -32.62
CA LEU A 399 16.97 -64.39 -32.53
C LEU A 399 15.97 -65.01 -33.51
N HIS A 400 14.70 -65.04 -33.12
CA HIS A 400 13.57 -65.41 -33.95
C HIS A 400 12.50 -64.34 -33.81
N ILE A 401 11.89 -63.94 -34.92
CA ILE A 401 10.74 -63.04 -34.95
C ILE A 401 9.53 -63.88 -35.36
N THR A 402 8.50 -63.95 -34.53
CA THR A 402 7.25 -64.66 -34.85
C THR A 402 6.38 -63.84 -35.82
N SER A 403 5.36 -64.44 -36.43
CA SER A 403 4.36 -63.73 -37.26
C SER A 403 3.68 -62.56 -36.53
N ALA A 404 3.64 -62.60 -35.19
CA ALA A 404 3.12 -61.54 -34.33
C ALA A 404 4.13 -60.41 -33.99
N GLY A 405 5.34 -60.40 -34.56
CA GLY A 405 6.35 -59.35 -34.34
C GLY A 405 7.15 -59.47 -33.04
N THR A 406 7.13 -60.64 -32.38
CA THR A 406 7.82 -60.85 -31.10
C THR A 406 9.26 -61.35 -31.28
N ILE A 407 10.22 -60.73 -30.58
CA ILE A 407 11.64 -61.13 -30.58
C ILE A 407 11.90 -62.23 -29.50
N GLY A 408 12.27 -63.44 -29.92
CA GLY A 408 12.60 -64.61 -29.08
C GLY A 408 13.96 -65.27 -29.40
N ARG A 409 14.37 -66.32 -28.69
CA ARG A 409 15.69 -67.00 -28.86
C ARG A 409 15.53 -68.43 -29.42
N SER A 410 16.34 -68.80 -30.42
CA SER A 410 16.39 -70.14 -31.03
C SER A 410 17.23 -71.15 -30.24
N THR A 411 16.81 -72.43 -30.21
CA THR A 411 17.51 -73.48 -29.43
C THR A 411 17.44 -74.87 -30.07
N SER A 412 18.45 -75.72 -29.82
CA SER A 412 18.53 -77.08 -30.39
C SER A 412 18.83 -78.19 -29.36
N ALA A 413 18.94 -77.83 -28.08
CA ALA A 413 19.26 -78.78 -27.01
C ALA A 413 18.11 -79.78 -26.76
N ARG A 414 18.43 -81.04 -26.43
CA ARG A 414 17.47 -82.13 -26.17
C ARG A 414 16.36 -81.76 -25.17
N LYS A 415 16.67 -80.92 -24.17
CA LYS A 415 15.68 -80.45 -23.19
C LYS A 415 14.53 -79.63 -23.80
N TYR A 416 14.66 -79.24 -25.06
CA TYR A 416 13.65 -78.54 -25.84
C TYR A 416 13.10 -79.40 -27.00
N LYS A 417 13.36 -80.72 -27.06
CA LYS A 417 12.93 -81.63 -28.15
C LYS A 417 12.32 -82.94 -27.66
N LEU A 418 11.41 -83.51 -28.46
CA LEU A 418 10.72 -84.78 -28.21
C LEU A 418 10.70 -85.63 -29.50
N SER A 419 10.49 -86.95 -29.36
CA SER A 419 10.31 -87.92 -30.46
C SER A 419 11.38 -87.87 -31.56
N ILE A 420 12.61 -88.24 -31.20
CA ILE A 420 13.75 -88.23 -32.13
C ILE A 420 13.83 -89.59 -32.84
N GLU A 421 13.71 -89.61 -34.17
CA GLU A 421 13.70 -90.83 -35.01
C GLU A 421 14.39 -90.61 -36.38
N ASN A 422 14.61 -91.71 -37.13
CA ASN A 422 15.14 -91.64 -38.50
C ASN A 422 14.06 -91.16 -39.48
N GLN A 423 14.43 -90.39 -40.50
CA GLN A 423 13.49 -89.84 -41.49
C GLN A 423 12.94 -90.93 -42.43
N TYR A 424 13.81 -91.81 -42.93
CA TYR A 424 13.43 -93.03 -43.66
C TYR A 424 14.13 -94.23 -43.04
N ASN A 425 13.43 -95.36 -42.99
CA ASN A 425 13.97 -96.60 -42.44
C ASN A 425 14.75 -97.42 -43.48
N ASP A 426 14.38 -97.30 -44.76
CA ASP A 426 15.10 -97.90 -45.87
C ASP A 426 16.19 -96.96 -46.42
N ARG A 427 17.37 -97.51 -46.69
CA ARG A 427 18.54 -96.73 -47.14
C ARG A 427 18.33 -96.20 -48.56
N ASP A 428 17.74 -97.01 -49.43
CA ASP A 428 17.62 -96.66 -50.84
C ASP A 428 16.50 -95.64 -51.02
N GLU A 429 15.41 -95.71 -50.24
CA GLU A 429 14.41 -94.62 -50.14
C GLU A 429 15.02 -93.32 -49.62
N GLN A 430 15.79 -93.38 -48.52
CA GLN A 430 16.52 -92.21 -48.02
C GLN A 430 17.43 -91.65 -49.12
N LEU A 431 18.13 -92.51 -49.86
CA LEU A 431 19.03 -92.11 -50.94
C LEU A 431 18.26 -91.50 -52.12
N GLU A 432 17.12 -92.06 -52.54
CA GLU A 432 16.29 -91.52 -53.61
C GLU A 432 15.64 -90.19 -53.22
N HIS A 433 15.03 -90.08 -52.04
CA HIS A 433 14.51 -88.80 -51.54
C HIS A 433 15.63 -87.76 -51.45
N SER A 434 16.78 -88.16 -50.91
CA SER A 434 17.92 -87.24 -50.78
C SER A 434 18.53 -86.86 -52.12
N LYS A 435 18.43 -87.68 -53.17
CA LYS A 435 18.88 -87.32 -54.53
C LYS A 435 18.09 -86.16 -55.11
N ALA A 436 16.87 -85.87 -54.62
CA ALA A 436 16.12 -84.69 -55.04
C ALA A 436 16.91 -83.39 -54.80
N ILE A 437 17.77 -83.34 -53.77
CA ILE A 437 18.63 -82.18 -53.51
C ILE A 437 19.60 -81.89 -54.66
N LEU A 438 19.96 -82.90 -55.46
CA LEU A 438 20.83 -82.74 -56.64
C LEU A 438 20.14 -82.03 -57.80
N ASN A 439 18.81 -82.04 -57.81
CA ASN A 439 18.00 -81.42 -58.87
C ASN A 439 17.56 -80.00 -58.50
N LEU A 440 18.00 -79.47 -57.34
CA LEU A 440 17.69 -78.11 -56.92
C LEU A 440 18.38 -77.07 -57.81
N PRO A 441 17.61 -76.15 -58.42
CA PRO A 441 18.20 -75.12 -59.25
C PRO A 441 18.78 -73.99 -58.39
N ILE A 442 20.03 -73.60 -58.67
CA ILE A 442 20.64 -72.41 -58.06
C ILE A 442 20.06 -71.16 -58.73
N ARG A 443 19.50 -70.27 -57.94
CA ARG A 443 18.84 -69.03 -58.37
C ARG A 443 19.56 -67.80 -57.86
N THR A 444 19.28 -66.67 -58.50
CA THR A 444 19.70 -65.35 -58.03
C THR A 444 18.58 -64.35 -58.21
N TRP A 445 18.43 -63.40 -57.30
CA TRP A 445 17.38 -62.38 -57.35
C TRP A 445 17.85 -61.03 -56.79
N PHE A 446 17.04 -60.01 -56.99
CA PHE A 446 17.12 -58.72 -56.29
C PHE A 446 15.96 -58.65 -55.30
N ASP A 447 16.18 -58.07 -54.12
CA ASP A 447 15.10 -57.90 -53.15
C ASP A 447 14.07 -56.88 -53.66
N LYS A 448 12.79 -57.19 -53.47
CA LYS A 448 11.69 -56.37 -53.99
C LYS A 448 11.57 -55.04 -53.24
N ALA A 449 11.66 -55.06 -51.91
CA ALA A 449 11.52 -53.85 -51.10
C ALA A 449 12.73 -52.92 -51.30
N GLU A 450 13.94 -53.45 -51.30
CA GLU A 450 15.16 -52.68 -51.61
C GLU A 450 15.09 -52.06 -53.01
N SER A 451 14.60 -52.82 -54.01
CA SER A 451 14.44 -52.33 -55.39
C SER A 451 13.40 -51.22 -55.50
N GLU A 452 12.24 -51.36 -54.85
CA GLU A 452 11.16 -50.37 -54.89
C GLU A 452 11.53 -49.08 -54.12
N ILE A 453 12.17 -49.20 -52.95
CA ILE A 453 12.68 -48.06 -52.19
C ILE A 453 13.73 -47.31 -53.02
N LEU A 454 14.72 -48.01 -53.58
CA LEU A 454 15.75 -47.38 -54.41
C LEU A 454 15.16 -46.71 -55.67
N ALA A 455 14.17 -47.34 -56.31
CA ALA A 455 13.49 -46.75 -57.47
C ALA A 455 12.71 -45.48 -57.11
N ARG A 456 12.05 -45.46 -55.95
CA ARG A 456 11.34 -44.27 -55.45
C ARG A 456 12.30 -43.16 -55.05
N GLU A 457 13.42 -43.48 -54.41
CA GLU A 457 14.46 -42.51 -54.07
C GLU A 457 15.07 -41.86 -55.32
N LEU A 458 15.34 -42.65 -56.37
CA LEU A 458 15.82 -42.13 -57.67
C LEU A 458 14.79 -41.25 -58.37
N ARG A 459 13.50 -41.49 -58.15
CA ARG A 459 12.39 -40.75 -58.79
C ARG A 459 12.06 -39.46 -58.06
N GLU A 460 12.05 -39.49 -56.73
CA GLU A 460 11.72 -38.34 -55.88
C GLU A 460 12.95 -37.45 -55.62
N ASP A 461 14.13 -37.84 -56.13
CA ASP A 461 15.43 -37.17 -55.92
C ASP A 461 15.68 -36.87 -54.42
N ARG A 462 15.27 -37.81 -53.56
CA ARG A 462 15.41 -37.72 -52.11
C ARG A 462 15.52 -39.10 -51.49
N LYS A 463 16.24 -39.19 -50.38
CA LYS A 463 16.38 -40.39 -49.56
C LYS A 463 15.09 -40.63 -48.76
N LEU A 464 14.61 -41.87 -48.74
CA LEU A 464 13.35 -42.32 -48.13
C LEU A 464 13.59 -43.29 -46.97
N SER A 465 14.58 -44.17 -47.09
CA SER A 465 15.01 -45.07 -46.03
C SER A 465 16.38 -44.67 -45.51
N GLU A 466 16.57 -44.76 -44.20
CA GLU A 466 17.89 -44.53 -43.61
C GLU A 466 18.85 -45.74 -43.72
N ASP A 467 18.34 -46.93 -44.04
CA ASP A 467 19.09 -48.19 -44.01
C ASP A 467 20.12 -48.32 -45.15
N THR A 468 20.07 -47.43 -46.15
CA THR A 468 21.08 -47.29 -47.21
C THR A 468 21.35 -48.60 -47.96
N TYR A 469 20.29 -49.13 -48.56
CA TYR A 469 20.36 -50.35 -49.34
C TYR A 469 21.33 -50.18 -50.51
N LYS A 470 22.24 -51.14 -50.66
CA LYS A 470 23.00 -51.33 -51.88
C LYS A 470 22.34 -52.48 -52.62
N LEU A 471 21.78 -52.20 -53.79
CA LEU A 471 21.14 -53.23 -54.59
C LEU A 471 22.19 -54.26 -55.02
N ASP A 472 22.21 -55.40 -54.34
CA ASP A 472 23.09 -56.52 -54.61
C ASP A 472 22.27 -57.71 -55.10
N ARG A 473 22.91 -58.57 -55.90
CA ARG A 473 22.28 -59.78 -56.41
C ARG A 473 22.54 -60.92 -55.44
N TYR A 474 21.49 -61.42 -54.80
CA TYR A 474 21.56 -62.53 -53.86
C TYR A 474 21.56 -63.85 -54.61
N VAL A 475 22.16 -64.89 -54.03
CA VAL A 475 22.18 -66.26 -54.58
C VAL A 475 21.57 -67.22 -53.56
N GLY A 476 20.82 -68.19 -54.05
CA GLY A 476 20.19 -69.20 -53.21
C GLY A 476 19.23 -70.09 -53.96
N LEU A 477 18.22 -70.57 -53.26
CA LEU A 477 17.14 -71.48 -53.63
C LEU A 477 15.80 -70.81 -53.34
N ILE A 478 14.79 -71.22 -54.10
CA ILE A 478 13.42 -70.73 -53.99
C ILE A 478 12.56 -71.80 -53.33
N ALA A 479 11.71 -71.39 -52.38
CA ALA A 479 11.05 -72.30 -51.44
C ALA A 479 10.06 -73.23 -52.13
N GLU A 480 9.33 -72.71 -53.11
CA GLU A 480 8.36 -73.40 -53.95
C GLU A 480 9.04 -74.45 -54.83
N GLU A 481 10.26 -74.19 -55.31
CA GLU A 481 11.03 -75.15 -56.10
C GLU A 481 11.57 -76.30 -55.22
N VAL A 482 11.92 -76.01 -53.97
CA VAL A 482 12.27 -77.02 -52.96
C VAL A 482 11.08 -77.92 -52.64
N GLU A 483 9.90 -77.33 -52.46
CA GLU A 483 8.66 -78.07 -52.21
C GLU A 483 8.24 -78.94 -53.39
N ASN A 484 8.29 -78.41 -54.61
CA ASN A 484 7.92 -79.11 -55.86
C ASN A 484 8.77 -80.35 -56.14
N LEU A 485 9.99 -80.39 -55.60
CA LEU A 485 10.88 -81.56 -55.65
C LEU A 485 10.64 -82.56 -54.51
N GLY A 486 9.69 -82.29 -53.62
CA GLY A 486 9.28 -83.15 -52.53
C GLY A 486 9.96 -82.89 -51.18
N LEU A 487 10.84 -81.88 -51.07
CA LEU A 487 11.65 -81.58 -49.88
C LEU A 487 10.97 -80.59 -48.91
N LYS A 488 9.65 -80.74 -48.71
CA LYS A 488 8.79 -79.79 -47.98
C LYS A 488 9.17 -79.61 -46.51
N GLU A 489 9.86 -80.56 -45.90
CA GLU A 489 10.28 -80.52 -44.49
C GLU A 489 11.28 -79.39 -44.17
N PHE A 490 11.85 -78.75 -45.20
CA PHE A 490 12.73 -77.58 -45.05
C PHE A 490 12.07 -76.28 -45.47
N VAL A 491 10.78 -76.29 -45.84
CA VAL A 491 10.03 -75.08 -46.19
C VAL A 491 9.33 -74.54 -44.94
N THR A 492 9.35 -73.22 -44.77
CA THR A 492 8.63 -72.53 -43.68
C THR A 492 7.40 -71.85 -44.25
N TYR A 493 6.30 -71.96 -43.50
CA TYR A 493 5.00 -71.43 -43.89
C TYR A 493 4.53 -70.39 -42.88
N ASP A 494 3.70 -69.45 -43.34
CA ASP A 494 2.96 -68.57 -42.46
C ASP A 494 1.78 -69.28 -41.77
N ASP A 495 1.04 -68.53 -40.98
CA ASP A 495 -0.09 -69.01 -40.19
C ASP A 495 -1.30 -69.42 -41.06
N LYS A 496 -1.31 -69.05 -42.35
CA LYS A 496 -2.35 -69.39 -43.34
C LYS A 496 -1.95 -70.55 -44.23
N GLY A 497 -0.73 -71.07 -44.07
CA GLY A 497 -0.19 -72.15 -44.88
C GLY A 497 0.44 -71.69 -46.19
N GLU A 498 0.68 -70.39 -46.36
CA GLU A 498 1.43 -69.83 -47.48
C GLU A 498 2.93 -70.00 -47.24
N ILE A 499 3.69 -70.16 -48.32
CA ILE A 499 5.14 -70.38 -48.26
C ILE A 499 5.86 -69.05 -47.98
N GLU A 500 6.76 -69.04 -46.99
CA GLU A 500 7.48 -67.84 -46.55
C GLU A 500 9.02 -67.96 -46.67
N GLY A 501 9.55 -69.18 -46.71
CA GLY A 501 11.01 -69.34 -46.76
C GLY A 501 11.51 -70.77 -46.64
N ILE A 502 12.81 -70.90 -46.40
CA ILE A 502 13.55 -72.17 -46.37
C ILE A 502 14.48 -72.23 -45.15
N ALA A 503 14.59 -73.40 -44.53
CA ALA A 503 15.56 -73.72 -43.50
C ALA A 503 16.95 -74.03 -44.10
N TYR A 504 17.63 -73.00 -44.60
CA TYR A 504 18.97 -73.10 -45.21
C TYR A 504 20.03 -73.73 -44.30
N ASP A 505 19.89 -73.59 -42.99
CA ASP A 505 20.80 -74.17 -42.00
C ASP A 505 20.68 -75.69 -41.90
N ARG A 506 19.57 -76.28 -42.34
CA ARG A 506 19.25 -77.71 -42.20
C ARG A 506 19.10 -78.48 -43.50
N LEU A 507 18.81 -77.81 -44.62
CA LEU A 507 18.57 -78.45 -45.92
C LEU A 507 19.70 -79.39 -46.40
N TRP A 508 20.96 -78.99 -46.17
CA TRP A 508 22.13 -79.68 -46.69
C TRP A 508 22.39 -81.07 -46.12
N ILE A 509 21.67 -81.49 -45.07
CA ILE A 509 21.81 -82.81 -44.46
C ILE A 509 21.56 -83.96 -45.45
N HIS A 510 20.79 -83.73 -46.52
CA HIS A 510 20.54 -84.71 -47.59
C HIS A 510 21.74 -85.00 -48.50
N LEU A 511 22.78 -84.16 -48.49
CA LEU A 511 24.00 -84.47 -49.25
C LEU A 511 24.76 -85.69 -48.67
N ILE A 512 24.54 -86.01 -47.39
CA ILE A 512 25.23 -87.09 -46.67
C ILE A 512 25.02 -88.47 -47.34
N PRO A 513 23.79 -88.98 -47.53
CA PRO A 513 23.55 -90.28 -48.18
C PRO A 513 24.04 -90.32 -49.65
N VAL A 514 23.96 -89.20 -50.37
CA VAL A 514 24.33 -89.08 -51.78
C VAL A 514 25.84 -89.15 -52.00
N ILE A 515 26.62 -88.37 -51.24
CA ILE A 515 28.09 -88.33 -51.34
C ILE A 515 28.70 -89.69 -50.98
N LYS A 516 28.12 -90.40 -50.00
CA LYS A 516 28.55 -91.77 -49.62
C LYS A 516 28.51 -92.73 -50.80
N GLU A 517 27.48 -92.67 -51.63
CA GLU A 517 27.33 -93.52 -52.81
C GLU A 517 28.33 -93.16 -53.92
N GLN A 518 28.60 -91.87 -54.12
CA GLN A 518 29.59 -91.40 -55.11
C GLN A 518 31.01 -91.86 -54.80
N GLN A 519 31.44 -91.80 -53.53
CA GLN A 519 32.78 -92.28 -53.10
C GLN A 519 33.02 -93.76 -53.44
N LEU A 520 32.00 -94.60 -53.29
CA LEU A 520 32.04 -96.05 -53.57
C LEU A 520 32.33 -96.37 -55.04
N ARG A 521 31.82 -95.54 -55.96
CA ARG A 521 32.05 -95.66 -57.41
C ARG A 521 33.44 -95.19 -57.85
N ILE A 522 33.92 -94.07 -57.30
CA ILE A 522 35.21 -93.47 -57.68
C ILE A 522 36.38 -94.43 -57.40
N LYS A 523 36.37 -95.05 -56.22
CA LYS A 523 37.45 -95.96 -55.79
C LYS A 523 37.70 -97.11 -56.79
N LYS A 524 36.63 -97.64 -57.41
CA LYS A 524 36.71 -98.68 -58.45
C LYS A 524 37.37 -98.20 -59.76
N LEU A 525 37.27 -96.92 -60.08
CA LEU A 525 37.75 -96.36 -61.36
C LEU A 525 39.26 -96.02 -61.32
N GLU A 526 39.79 -95.61 -60.16
CA GLU A 526 41.21 -95.23 -60.01
C GLU A 526 42.15 -96.44 -60.04
N GLU A 527 41.74 -97.56 -59.44
CA GLU A 527 42.53 -98.80 -59.42
C GLU A 527 42.84 -99.32 -60.83
N SER A 528 41.95 -99.11 -61.80
CA SER A 528 42.14 -99.57 -63.17
C SER A 528 43.18 -98.78 -63.99
N LYS A 529 43.54 -97.55 -63.59
CA LYS A 529 44.28 -96.62 -64.47
C LYS A 529 45.79 -96.57 -64.22
N ASN A 530 46.23 -96.84 -62.99
CA ASN A 530 47.66 -96.76 -62.60
C ASN A 530 48.50 -97.97 -63.04
N ALA A 531 47.90 -98.96 -63.70
CA ALA A 531 48.55 -100.22 -64.07
C ALA A 531 49.15 -100.25 -65.49
N GLY A 532 49.06 -99.16 -66.28
CA GLY A 532 49.57 -99.07 -67.65
C GLY A 532 50.23 -97.74 -67.94
#